data_AF-A0A432TJ42-F1
#
_entry.id   AF-A0A432TJ42-F1
#
_cell.length_a   1.000
_cell.length_b   1.000
_cell.length_c   1.000
_cell.angle_alpha   90.00
_cell.angle_beta   90.00
_cell.angle_gamma   90.00
#
_symmetry.space_group_name_H-M   'P 1'
#
loop_
_entity.id
_entity.type
_entity.pdbx_description
1 polymer ?
#
loop_
_entity_poly.entity_id
_entity_poly.type
_entity_poly.pdbx_seq_one_letter_code
_entity_poly.pdbx_strand_id
1 'polypeptide(L)'
;ARHLASESDVEQAYALGEAAVNMALEGKNSVMPAIIRTSNNPYTWEIGSGELKDIANVEKMMPMDYISDDGFGITDACREYLQPLIEGENYPPYKNGLPDYVVMKKEMVEKKLPSFEV
;
A
#
# COMPACT_ATOMS: atom_id res chain seq x y z
N ALA A 1 -11.88 1.69 5.78
CA ALA A 1 -12.41 2.73 6.69
C ALA A 1 -11.59 4.01 6.53
N ARG A 2 -11.79 4.80 5.45
CA ARG A 2 -10.94 5.98 5.16
C ARG A 2 -11.02 7.09 6.22
N HIS A 3 -12.13 7.16 6.95
CA HIS A 3 -12.35 8.15 8.02
C HIS A 3 -11.39 8.03 9.21
N LEU A 4 -10.66 6.92 9.34
CA LEU A 4 -9.63 6.69 10.37
C LEU A 4 -8.54 5.81 9.75
N ALA A 5 -7.92 6.32 8.69
CA ALA A 5 -6.82 5.62 8.03
C ALA A 5 -5.51 5.88 8.79
N SER A 6 -4.63 4.89 8.79
CA SER A 6 -3.25 5.09 9.24
C SER A 6 -2.57 6.11 8.36
N GLU A 7 -1.90 7.08 8.98
CA GLU A 7 -1.08 8.04 8.26
C GLU A 7 0.06 7.35 7.51
N SER A 8 0.72 6.38 8.15
CA SER A 8 1.78 5.58 7.54
C SER A 8 1.34 4.87 6.27
N ASP A 9 0.16 4.25 6.27
CA ASP A 9 -0.41 3.59 5.07
C ASP A 9 -0.73 4.60 3.97
N VAL A 10 -1.32 5.74 4.32
CA VAL A 10 -1.64 6.81 3.36
C VAL A 10 -0.37 7.34 2.69
N GLU A 11 0.67 7.67 3.46
CA GLU A 11 1.93 8.18 2.93
C GLU A 11 2.62 7.17 2.01
N GLN A 12 2.70 5.90 2.44
CA GLN A 12 3.29 4.83 1.63
C GLN A 12 2.51 4.60 0.33
N ALA A 13 1.18 4.61 0.37
CA ALA A 13 0.34 4.42 -0.81
C ALA A 13 0.54 5.54 -1.84
N TYR A 14 0.64 6.81 -1.39
CA TYR A 14 0.93 7.93 -2.28
C TYR A 14 2.35 7.83 -2.87
N ALA A 15 3.35 7.55 -2.03
CA ALA A 15 4.75 7.45 -2.46
C ALA A 15 4.97 6.32 -3.48
N LEU A 16 4.29 5.18 -3.34
CA LEU A 16 4.33 4.09 -4.31
C LEU A 16 3.77 4.52 -5.68
N GLY A 17 2.67 5.26 -5.69
CA GLY A 17 2.06 5.76 -6.93
C GLY A 17 2.95 6.76 -7.66
N GLU A 18 3.54 7.70 -6.93
CA GLU A 18 4.52 8.65 -7.47
C GLU A 18 5.76 7.92 -8.00
N ALA A 19 6.32 7.00 -7.21
CA ALA A 19 7.49 6.23 -7.60
C ALA A 19 7.27 5.38 -8.86
N ALA A 20 6.09 4.77 -9.01
CA ALA A 20 5.76 4.00 -10.22
C ALA A 20 5.88 4.86 -11.49
N VAL A 21 5.36 6.09 -11.45
CA VAL A 21 5.43 7.02 -12.57
C VAL A 21 6.88 7.45 -12.82
N ASN A 22 7.61 7.82 -11.77
CA ASN A 22 9.01 8.24 -11.89
C ASN A 22 9.89 7.12 -12.46
N MET A 23 9.72 5.88 -11.99
CA MET A 23 10.43 4.71 -12.53
C MET A 23 10.14 4.49 -14.02
N ALA A 24 8.89 4.65 -14.45
CA ALA A 24 8.53 4.56 -15.87
C ALA A 24 9.17 5.68 -16.71
N LEU A 25 9.21 6.91 -16.18
CA LEU A 25 9.86 8.06 -16.82
C LEU A 25 11.39 7.88 -16.92
N GLU A 26 12.00 7.22 -15.93
CA GLU A 26 13.41 6.80 -15.95
C GLU A 26 13.69 5.65 -16.95
N GLY A 27 12.66 5.14 -17.63
CA GLY A 27 12.78 4.06 -18.61
C GLY A 27 12.80 2.66 -18.00
N LYS A 28 12.51 2.51 -16.70
CA LYS A 28 12.35 1.19 -16.08
C LYS A 28 11.05 0.56 -16.59
N ASN A 29 11.11 -0.75 -16.83
CA ASN A 29 9.99 -1.54 -17.29
C ASN A 29 9.91 -2.84 -16.49
N SER A 30 8.71 -3.41 -16.38
CA SER A 30 8.47 -4.69 -15.70
C SER A 30 8.97 -4.73 -14.25
N VAL A 31 8.84 -3.59 -13.54
CA VAL A 31 9.18 -3.45 -12.12
C VAL A 31 7.96 -3.01 -11.32
N MET A 32 7.99 -3.29 -10.01
CA MET A 32 7.02 -2.83 -9.03
C MET A 32 7.76 -2.02 -7.95
N PRO A 33 7.33 -0.79 -7.62
CA PRO A 33 7.85 -0.09 -6.46
C PRO A 33 7.45 -0.84 -5.18
N ALA A 34 8.31 -0.82 -4.18
CA ALA A 34 8.14 -1.55 -2.94
C ALA A 34 8.50 -0.68 -1.74
N ILE A 35 7.82 -0.91 -0.61
CA ILE A 35 8.18 -0.30 0.68
C ILE A 35 9.25 -1.16 1.32
N ILE A 36 10.44 -0.60 1.52
CA ILE A 36 11.56 -1.28 2.17
C ILE A 36 11.70 -0.69 3.57
N ARG A 37 11.44 -1.51 4.59
CA ARG A 37 11.67 -1.13 5.98
C ARG A 37 13.18 -1.08 6.24
N THR A 38 13.69 0.05 6.70
CA THR A 38 15.13 0.29 6.96
C THR A 38 15.47 0.29 8.46
N SER A 39 14.50 0.59 9.34
CA SER A 39 14.62 0.42 10.79
C SER A 39 13.26 0.13 11.44
N ASN A 40 13.28 -0.59 12.58
CA ASN A 40 12.10 -0.87 13.39
C ASN A 40 11.89 0.18 14.50
N ASN A 41 12.96 0.66 15.15
CA ASN A 41 12.87 1.61 16.25
C ASN A 41 14.04 2.62 16.22
N PRO A 42 13.84 3.85 15.69
CA PRO A 42 12.58 4.36 15.14
C PRO A 42 12.18 3.64 13.84
N TYR A 43 10.86 3.55 13.57
CA TYR A 43 10.37 3.00 12.32
C TYR A 43 10.71 3.93 11.16
N THR A 44 11.42 3.40 10.16
CA THR A 44 11.75 4.14 8.94
C THR A 44 11.65 3.20 7.73
N TRP A 45 11.33 3.78 6.59
CA TRP A 45 11.14 3.07 5.33
C TRP A 45 11.57 3.94 4.15
N GLU A 46 11.85 3.28 3.04
CA GLU A 46 12.18 3.93 1.76
C GLU A 46 11.50 3.21 0.59
N ILE A 47 11.50 3.85 -0.57
CA ILE A 47 11.02 3.24 -1.80
C ILE A 47 12.15 2.44 -2.45
N GLY A 48 11.93 1.14 -2.59
CA GLY A 48 12.71 0.24 -3.44
C GLY A 48 11.97 -0.15 -4.71
N SER A 49 12.57 -1.04 -5.49
CA SER A 49 11.95 -1.64 -6.68
C SER A 49 12.27 -3.12 -6.76
N GLY A 50 11.30 -3.95 -7.13
CA GLY A 50 11.50 -5.35 -7.47
C GLY A 50 11.07 -5.66 -8.89
N GLU A 51 11.72 -6.62 -9.55
CA GLU A 51 11.30 -7.08 -10.87
C GLU A 51 10.02 -7.92 -10.76
N LEU A 52 9.07 -7.71 -11.67
CA LEU A 52 7.79 -8.43 -11.65
C LEU A 52 7.97 -9.95 -11.75
N LYS A 53 9.01 -10.43 -12.44
CA LYS A 53 9.29 -11.87 -12.57
C LYS A 53 9.63 -12.53 -11.23
N ASP A 54 10.18 -11.78 -10.29
CA ASP A 54 10.59 -12.26 -8.97
C ASP A 54 9.44 -12.13 -7.94
N ILE A 55 8.37 -11.43 -8.31
CA ILE A 55 7.21 -11.14 -7.45
C ILE A 55 5.99 -11.97 -7.88
N ALA A 56 5.76 -12.12 -9.19
CA ALA A 56 4.69 -12.92 -9.72
C ALA A 56 4.88 -14.37 -9.27
N ASN A 57 3.98 -14.86 -8.41
CA ASN A 57 3.96 -16.19 -7.77
C ASN A 57 4.71 -16.34 -6.44
N VAL A 58 5.11 -15.25 -5.79
CA VAL A 58 5.63 -15.30 -4.41
C VAL A 58 4.67 -14.57 -3.48
N GLU A 59 4.36 -15.19 -2.34
CA GLU A 59 3.46 -14.65 -1.34
C GLU A 59 4.20 -14.35 -0.03
N LYS A 60 3.79 -13.28 0.67
CA LYS A 60 4.23 -13.01 2.03
C LYS A 60 3.34 -13.75 3.02
N MET A 61 3.72 -14.98 3.33
CA MET A 61 3.04 -15.79 4.35
C MET A 61 3.17 -15.16 5.73
N MET A 62 2.15 -15.31 6.57
CA MET A 62 2.24 -14.93 7.98
C MET A 62 3.29 -15.82 8.67
N PRO A 63 4.34 -15.24 9.27
CA PRO A 63 5.33 -16.01 10.00
C PRO A 63 4.69 -16.78 11.17
N MET A 64 5.10 -18.03 11.40
CA MET A 64 4.54 -18.84 12.48
C MET A 64 4.84 -18.27 13.87
N ASP A 65 5.98 -17.59 14.02
CA ASP A 65 6.38 -16.90 15.25
C ASP A 65 5.57 -15.62 15.51
N TYR A 66 4.66 -15.23 14.62
CA TYR A 66 3.72 -14.13 14.86
C TYR A 66 2.48 -14.57 15.63
N ILE A 67 2.24 -15.88 15.73
CA ILE A 67 1.06 -16.48 16.35
C ILE A 67 1.47 -17.06 17.70
N SER A 68 0.68 -16.80 18.75
CA SER A 68 0.92 -17.37 20.09
C SER A 68 0.84 -18.90 20.08
N ASP A 69 1.47 -19.54 21.07
CA ASP A 69 1.52 -21.01 21.19
C ASP A 69 0.12 -21.68 21.21
N ASP A 70 -0.89 -20.99 21.74
CA ASP A 70 -2.28 -21.45 21.78
C ASP A 70 -3.05 -21.22 20.46
N GLY A 71 -2.46 -20.48 19.51
CA GLY A 71 -3.05 -20.16 18.21
C GLY A 71 -4.08 -19.03 18.22
N PHE A 72 -4.33 -18.36 19.36
CA PHE A 72 -5.44 -17.41 19.50
C PHE A 72 -5.02 -15.93 19.66
N GLY A 73 -3.72 -15.65 19.63
CA GLY A 73 -3.16 -14.31 19.82
C GLY A 73 -1.98 -14.03 18.92
N ILE A 74 -1.49 -12.79 19.02
CA ILE A 74 -0.26 -12.34 18.36
C ILE A 74 0.90 -12.28 19.35
N THR A 75 2.10 -12.58 18.87
CA THR A 75 3.33 -12.44 19.65
C THR A 75 3.86 -11.00 19.63
N ASP A 76 4.90 -10.73 20.41
CA ASP A 76 5.59 -9.44 20.40
C ASP A 76 6.28 -9.17 19.05
N ALA A 77 6.78 -10.20 18.36
CA ALA A 77 7.35 -10.06 17.02
C ALA A 77 6.30 -9.55 16.01
N CYS A 78 5.09 -10.10 16.08
CA CYS A 78 3.97 -9.63 15.28
C CYS A 78 3.59 -8.18 15.62
N ARG A 79 3.53 -7.85 16.91
CA ARG A 79 3.23 -6.49 17.37
C ARG A 79 4.29 -5.49 16.90
N GLU A 80 5.58 -5.81 17.03
CA GLU A 80 6.69 -4.97 16.54
C GLU A 80 6.59 -4.74 15.01
N TYR A 81 6.14 -5.75 14.27
CA TYR A 81 5.96 -5.62 12.83
C TYR A 81 4.75 -4.77 12.46
N LEU A 82 3.59 -4.99 13.08
CA LEU A 82 2.32 -4.37 12.69
C LEU A 82 2.09 -2.98 13.29
N GLN A 83 2.57 -2.73 14.51
CA GLN A 83 2.31 -1.49 15.24
C GLN A 83 2.70 -0.23 14.46
N PRO A 84 3.88 -0.15 13.82
CA PRO A 84 4.25 1.03 13.05
C PRO A 84 3.41 1.22 11.77
N LEU A 85 2.82 0.15 11.24
CA LEU A 85 2.02 0.21 10.01
C LEU A 85 0.63 0.83 10.24
N ILE A 86 0.23 0.99 11.50
CA ILE A 86 -1.03 1.65 11.89
C ILE A 86 -0.79 3.00 12.57
N GLU A 87 0.46 3.47 12.62
CA GLU A 87 0.82 4.69 13.33
C GLU A 87 0.34 5.94 12.58
N GLY A 88 -0.09 6.93 13.36
CA GLY A 88 -0.64 8.21 12.93
C GLY A 88 -2.07 8.13 12.39
N GLU A 89 -2.81 9.24 12.49
CA GLU A 89 -4.18 9.36 12.00
C GLU A 89 -4.28 10.36 10.84
N ASN A 90 -4.80 9.91 9.71
CA ASN A 90 -5.04 10.78 8.57
C ASN A 90 -6.54 10.99 8.36
N TYR A 91 -7.11 12.03 8.98
CA TYR A 91 -8.54 12.34 8.82
C TYR A 91 -8.82 13.06 7.49
N PRO A 92 -9.88 12.67 6.75
CA PRO A 92 -10.31 13.43 5.58
C PRO A 92 -10.92 14.79 6.00
N PRO A 93 -11.07 15.76 5.09
CA PRO A 93 -11.90 16.93 5.35
C PRO A 93 -13.36 16.53 5.59
N TYR A 94 -14.09 17.34 6.36
CA TYR A 94 -15.50 17.10 6.69
C TYR A 94 -16.39 18.26 6.24
N LYS A 95 -17.61 17.92 5.80
CA LYS A 95 -18.65 18.86 5.42
C LYS A 95 -20.01 18.36 5.93
N ASN A 96 -20.72 19.23 6.66
CA ASN A 96 -22.02 18.90 7.27
C ASN A 96 -22.01 17.62 8.13
N GLY A 97 -20.92 17.40 8.88
CA GLY A 97 -20.79 16.26 9.79
C GLY A 97 -20.38 14.95 9.13
N LEU A 98 -20.11 14.92 7.82
CA LEU A 98 -19.67 13.74 7.08
C LEU A 98 -18.33 13.98 6.37
N PRO A 99 -17.50 12.95 6.14
CA PRO A 99 -16.31 13.06 5.30
C PRO A 99 -16.66 13.57 3.90
N ASP A 100 -15.95 14.60 3.44
CA ASP A 100 -16.13 15.20 2.12
C ASP A 100 -15.31 14.45 1.07
N TYR A 101 -15.82 13.30 0.62
CA TYR A 101 -15.15 12.46 -0.37
C TYR A 101 -15.35 12.98 -1.79
N VAL A 102 -14.29 12.87 -2.60
CA VAL A 102 -14.33 13.25 -4.01
C VAL A 102 -15.20 12.28 -4.82
N VAL A 103 -16.04 12.83 -5.71
CA VAL A 103 -16.77 12.08 -6.73
C VAL A 103 -16.13 12.37 -8.09
N MET A 104 -15.51 11.35 -8.67
CA MET A 104 -14.91 11.46 -10.00
C MET A 104 -15.98 11.55 -11.09
N LYS A 105 -15.77 12.40 -12.10
CA LYS A 105 -16.67 12.51 -13.26
C LYS A 105 -16.73 11.25 -14.12
N LYS A 106 -15.63 10.48 -14.15
CA LYS A 106 -15.49 9.23 -14.92
C LYS A 106 -15.91 9.39 -16.39
N GLU A 107 -15.51 10.50 -17.01
CA GLU A 107 -15.78 10.77 -18.42
C GLU A 107 -15.11 9.69 -19.28
N MET A 108 -15.90 9.02 -20.12
CA MET A 108 -15.43 7.91 -20.94
C MET A 108 -14.75 8.42 -22.20
N VAL A 109 -13.65 7.77 -22.59
CA VAL A 109 -12.98 8.04 -23.87
C VAL A 109 -13.69 7.32 -25.02
N GLU A 110 -13.57 7.88 -26.23
CA GLU A 110 -14.11 7.27 -27.45
C GLU A 110 -13.45 5.90 -27.71
N LYS A 111 -14.27 4.90 -28.07
CA LYS A 111 -13.79 3.57 -28.41
C LYS A 111 -13.11 3.58 -29.77
N LYS A 112 -11.88 3.07 -29.83
CA LYS A 112 -11.11 2.92 -31.08
C LYS A 112 -11.08 1.50 -31.65
N LEU A 113 -11.52 0.52 -30.87
CA LEU A 113 -11.47 -0.90 -31.21
C LEU A 113 -12.88 -1.53 -31.16
N PRO A 114 -13.12 -2.63 -31.90
CA PRO A 114 -14.34 -3.42 -31.78
C PRO A 114 -14.56 -3.96 -30.36
N SER A 115 -15.77 -4.45 -30.09
CA SER A 115 -16.05 -5.16 -28.83
C SER A 115 -15.17 -6.41 -28.72
N PHE A 116 -14.64 -6.67 -27.53
CA PHE A 116 -13.91 -7.89 -27.23
C PHE A 116 -14.91 -8.97 -26.80
N GLU A 117 -14.90 -10.13 -27.48
CA GLU A 117 -15.66 -11.32 -27.12
C GLU A 117 -14.70 -12.38 -26.55
N VAL A 118 -15.11 -13.04 -25.47
CA VAL A 118 -14.33 -14.07 -24.74
C VAL A 118 -14.76 -15.46 -25.21
#